data_AF-A0A448YVS2-F1
#
_entry.id   AF-A0A448YVS2-F1
#
_cell.length_a   1.000
_cell.length_b   1.000
_cell.length_c   1.000
_cell.angle_alpha   90.00
_cell.angle_beta   90.00
_cell.angle_gamma   90.00
#
_symmetry.space_group_name_H-M   'P 1'
#
loop_
_entity.id
_entity.type
_entity.pdbx_description
1 polymer ?
#
loop_
_entity_poly.entity_id
_entity_poly.type
_entity_poly.pdbx_seq_one_letter_code
_entity_poly.pdbx_strand_id
1 'polypeptide(L)'
;MTDAENMMNDLQLEDVEDYSADYPVSDGGYPNAGANMAPAGNIEQESTGKSPKYRRAAVIALIRNNKWSFAVLGVVVVILIAIIASTAGGKKPIAAAAPTMKIDDAHAGFPPVKQYIEDVDKDVLIEFKTMLDNTFTRHNLDTSVLDTEGSPAQQAMIWMCKDKKVNSMEHTEKLQRYVLAVFFYSTNMVPSMHVENPLAWKNADNWMTNAHSCEWMGVECNEDKFIVAIYLEKNRLSGKIPVEIAIIANNIESLDFTDNIMHMRESDFDAFLSLKKLHTLLMDDNYLYNNDGLPSQMGAMTSMEKMRLSYNVFEGELNKNSVLDSMKGLTHLEIESNYFTGGIPNAILEMENLTYLYLRRNNMEFNLNFLKENRFTENIFAMWLDGNDIYGTIPTEIGLLSGLASFSMANATITGTIPTQIGNLSQLRRLWLFNNQLTGTIPGALNNLELLEVVELHGNDLKGSMPEGVCLSVEKSDYEFKSLTSDCVKEVTCDKDCCTKCF
;
A
#
# COMPACT_ATOMS: atom_id res chain seq x y z
N MET A 1 3.31 -25.32 13.15
CA MET A 1 2.62 -25.88 11.97
C MET A 1 1.52 -24.94 11.49
N THR A 2 0.81 -24.24 12.39
CA THR A 2 -0.21 -23.23 12.06
C THR A 2 0.34 -21.91 11.51
N ASP A 3 1.55 -21.49 11.90
CA ASP A 3 2.12 -20.22 11.39
C ASP A 3 2.59 -20.34 9.94
N ALA A 4 3.22 -21.47 9.58
CA ALA A 4 3.67 -21.72 8.21
C ALA A 4 2.50 -21.88 7.21
N GLU A 5 1.38 -22.48 7.63
CA GLU A 5 0.18 -22.61 6.79
C GLU A 5 -0.52 -21.26 6.56
N ASN A 6 -0.58 -20.39 7.58
CA ASN A 6 -1.07 -19.02 7.41
C ASN A 6 -0.13 -18.18 6.53
N MET A 7 1.19 -18.35 6.65
CA MET A 7 2.19 -17.72 5.77
C MET A 7 2.10 -18.18 4.31
N MET A 8 1.57 -19.38 4.04
CA MET A 8 1.33 -19.84 2.66
C MET A 8 0.09 -19.22 2.02
N ASN A 9 -0.94 -18.87 2.79
CA ASN A 9 -2.17 -18.26 2.25
C ASN A 9 -1.92 -16.84 1.71
N ASP A 10 -1.07 -16.04 2.37
CA ASP A 10 -0.70 -14.70 1.87
C ASP A 10 0.08 -14.78 0.54
N LEU A 11 0.87 -15.83 0.35
CA LEU A 11 1.58 -16.11 -0.91
C LEU A 11 0.71 -16.73 -2.02
N GLN A 12 -0.49 -17.23 -1.68
CA GLN A 12 -1.47 -17.77 -2.63
C GLN A 12 -2.51 -16.73 -3.08
N LEU A 13 -2.74 -15.69 -2.29
CA LEU A 13 -3.70 -14.62 -2.63
C LEU A 13 -3.16 -13.60 -3.63
N GLU A 14 -1.85 -13.56 -3.83
CA GLU A 14 -1.21 -12.69 -4.83
C GLU A 14 -0.82 -13.49 -6.08
N ASP A 15 -1.83 -13.88 -6.85
CA ASP A 15 -1.66 -14.09 -8.28
C ASP A 15 -1.20 -12.76 -8.89
N VAL A 16 0.10 -12.66 -9.15
CA VAL A 16 0.64 -11.65 -10.05
C VAL A 16 -0.08 -11.87 -11.38
N GLU A 17 -1.03 -10.99 -11.72
CA GLU A 17 -1.54 -10.89 -13.08
C GLU A 17 -0.33 -10.94 -14.03
N ASP A 18 -0.36 -11.89 -14.95
CA ASP A 18 0.69 -12.15 -15.94
C ASP A 18 0.88 -10.92 -16.84
N TYR A 19 1.69 -9.96 -16.41
CA TYR A 19 2.04 -8.76 -17.17
C TYR A 19 3.18 -9.01 -18.17
N SER A 20 3.37 -10.27 -18.60
CA SER A 20 4.25 -10.59 -19.71
C SER A 20 3.64 -10.27 -21.10
N ALA A 21 2.49 -9.59 -21.15
CA ALA A 21 1.77 -9.24 -22.36
C ALA A 21 1.25 -7.79 -22.35
N ASP A 22 2.12 -6.78 -22.47
CA ASP A 22 1.79 -5.50 -23.14
C ASP A 22 2.99 -4.53 -23.27
N TYR A 23 4.14 -5.04 -23.73
CA TYR A 23 5.17 -4.18 -24.34
C TYR A 23 5.38 -4.62 -25.80
N PRO A 24 5.01 -3.81 -26.81
CA PRO A 24 5.31 -4.14 -28.19
C PRO A 24 6.83 -4.02 -28.41
N VAL A 25 7.49 -5.17 -28.58
CA VAL A 25 8.87 -5.26 -29.05
C VAL A 25 8.92 -4.70 -30.48
N SER A 26 9.59 -3.56 -30.66
CA SER A 26 9.85 -2.99 -31.97
C SER A 26 11.02 -3.72 -32.63
N ASP A 27 10.70 -4.54 -33.62
CA ASP A 27 11.63 -5.20 -34.53
C ASP A 27 12.36 -4.15 -35.39
N GLY A 28 13.70 -4.16 -35.45
CA GLY A 28 14.46 -3.20 -36.26
C GLY A 28 15.98 -3.32 -36.19
N GLY A 29 16.56 -4.06 -37.15
CA GLY A 29 18.01 -4.31 -37.26
C GLY A 29 18.88 -3.11 -37.66
N TYR A 30 20.15 -3.18 -37.25
CA TYR A 30 21.26 -2.29 -37.66
C TYR A 30 21.68 -2.51 -39.13
N PRO A 31 22.38 -1.52 -39.74
CA PRO A 31 23.79 -1.77 -40.05
C PRO A 31 24.78 -0.58 -39.89
N ASN A 32 26.07 -0.96 -39.87
CA ASN A 32 27.36 -0.27 -39.62
C ASN A 32 27.81 0.90 -40.53
N ALA A 33 28.75 1.72 -39.99
CA ALA A 33 30.03 2.28 -40.55
C ALA A 33 30.36 3.66 -39.90
N GLY A 34 31.58 4.17 -39.63
CA GLY A 34 32.97 3.84 -39.96
C GLY A 34 33.81 5.14 -40.19
N ALA A 35 34.66 5.53 -39.23
CA ALA A 35 35.96 6.25 -39.28
C ALA A 35 36.21 7.66 -39.93
N ASN A 36 36.86 8.52 -39.11
CA ASN A 36 38.11 9.32 -39.32
C ASN A 36 38.21 10.73 -40.00
N MET A 37 38.94 11.60 -39.24
CA MET A 37 39.95 12.64 -39.58
C MET A 37 39.58 14.14 -39.78
N ALA A 38 40.31 14.98 -39.01
CA ALA A 38 40.55 16.44 -39.11
C ALA A 38 41.85 16.71 -39.94
N PRO A 39 42.53 17.91 -40.00
CA PRO A 39 42.38 19.20 -39.29
C PRO A 39 42.76 20.49 -40.11
N ALA A 40 43.04 21.60 -39.39
CA ALA A 40 43.66 22.92 -39.73
C ALA A 40 42.68 24.10 -39.93
N GLY A 41 42.88 25.33 -39.43
CA GLY A 41 43.99 25.98 -38.71
C GLY A 41 43.59 27.37 -38.15
N ASN A 42 44.46 27.93 -37.31
CA ASN A 42 44.33 29.01 -36.31
C ASN A 42 43.99 30.44 -36.80
N ILE A 43 43.41 31.29 -35.93
CA ILE A 43 44.08 32.40 -35.18
C ILE A 43 43.05 33.14 -34.26
N GLU A 44 43.35 33.07 -32.94
CA GLU A 44 43.31 34.04 -31.81
C GLU A 44 42.33 35.22 -31.78
N GLN A 45 41.81 35.76 -30.66
CA GLN A 45 41.72 35.55 -29.19
C GLN A 45 40.67 36.63 -28.75
N GLU A 46 39.72 36.47 -27.83
CA GLU A 46 39.89 36.45 -26.37
C GLU A 46 38.58 36.03 -25.65
N SER A 47 38.77 35.21 -24.60
CA SER A 47 38.00 35.03 -23.35
C SER A 47 36.45 34.98 -23.34
N THR A 48 35.93 33.76 -23.47
CA THR A 48 35.17 32.99 -22.45
C THR A 48 34.77 31.65 -23.11
N GLY A 49 35.61 30.62 -22.94
CA GLY A 49 35.48 29.31 -23.63
C GLY A 49 34.19 28.58 -23.26
N LYS A 50 33.31 28.20 -24.20
CA LYS A 50 33.36 27.03 -25.13
C LYS A 50 33.24 25.69 -24.39
N SER A 51 32.44 24.69 -24.79
CA SER A 51 31.45 24.53 -25.86
C SER A 51 30.75 23.15 -25.67
N PRO A 52 29.61 22.89 -26.33
CA PRO A 52 28.73 21.75 -26.09
C PRO A 52 28.94 20.62 -27.12
N LYS A 53 29.19 19.39 -26.64
CA LYS A 53 28.93 18.11 -27.33
C LYS A 53 28.47 17.11 -26.25
N TYR A 54 27.34 16.43 -26.51
CA TYR A 54 26.48 15.66 -25.57
C TYR A 54 25.28 16.42 -24.96
N ARG A 55 24.53 17.17 -25.79
CA ARG A 55 23.09 17.40 -25.59
C ARG A 55 22.39 17.41 -26.96
N ARG A 56 22.37 16.25 -27.61
CA ARG A 56 21.51 15.89 -28.75
C ARG A 56 20.99 14.47 -28.54
N ALA A 57 20.15 14.38 -27.51
CA ALA A 57 19.21 13.29 -27.20
C ALA A 57 18.12 13.81 -26.23
N ALA A 58 18.41 14.88 -25.47
CA ALA A 58 17.47 15.49 -24.52
C ALA A 58 16.77 16.79 -25.01
N VAL A 59 16.75 17.08 -26.33
CA VAL A 59 16.14 18.32 -26.88
C VAL A 59 15.02 18.05 -27.90
N ILE A 60 14.72 16.78 -28.19
CA ILE A 60 13.43 16.39 -28.81
C ILE A 60 12.35 16.16 -27.72
N ALA A 61 12.73 16.15 -26.44
CA ALA A 61 11.87 15.77 -25.33
C ALA A 61 11.26 16.92 -24.51
N LEU A 62 11.52 18.22 -24.79
CA LEU A 62 10.98 19.27 -23.90
C LEU A 62 10.62 20.64 -24.49
N ILE A 63 10.74 20.88 -25.80
CA ILE A 63 10.10 22.05 -26.44
C ILE A 63 9.48 21.65 -27.79
N ARG A 64 8.51 20.74 -27.72
CA ARG A 64 7.31 20.78 -28.56
C ARG A 64 6.13 21.06 -27.63
N ASN A 65 6.27 22.12 -26.83
CA ASN A 65 5.39 22.46 -25.70
C ASN A 65 4.97 23.93 -25.80
N ASN A 66 3.66 24.16 -25.90
CA ASN A 66 2.99 25.32 -25.29
C ASN A 66 1.65 24.77 -24.76
N LYS A 67 1.67 24.30 -23.49
CA LYS A 67 1.24 25.01 -22.27
C LYS A 67 -0.27 25.02 -22.06
N TRP A 68 -0.75 24.15 -21.17
CA TRP A 68 -1.62 24.49 -20.02
C TRP A 68 -1.29 23.55 -18.84
N SER A 69 -1.32 24.09 -17.62
CA SER A 69 -1.03 23.41 -16.35
C SER A 69 -2.03 22.29 -16.03
N PHE A 70 -1.54 21.18 -15.46
CA PHE A 70 -2.31 19.99 -15.09
C PHE A 70 -3.21 20.19 -13.85
N ALA A 71 -4.23 21.04 -14.00
CA ALA A 71 -5.35 21.14 -13.07
C ALA A 71 -6.73 21.05 -13.78
N VAL A 72 -6.78 20.67 -15.07
CA VAL A 72 -8.02 20.71 -15.87
C VAL A 72 -8.27 19.45 -16.73
N LEU A 73 -7.47 18.39 -16.63
CA LEU A 73 -7.65 17.20 -17.49
C LEU A 73 -8.83 16.27 -17.12
N GLY A 74 -9.52 16.50 -15.99
CA GLY A 74 -10.72 15.73 -15.62
C GLY A 74 -12.01 16.15 -16.34
N VAL A 75 -12.09 17.37 -16.90
CA VAL A 75 -13.35 17.91 -17.46
C VAL A 75 -13.45 17.75 -18.98
N VAL A 76 -12.32 17.54 -19.68
CA VAL A 76 -12.29 17.50 -21.15
C VAL A 76 -12.69 16.13 -21.73
N VAL A 77 -12.55 15.04 -20.96
CA VAL A 77 -12.96 13.68 -21.39
C VAL A 77 -14.49 13.55 -21.46
N VAL A 78 -15.22 14.24 -20.59
CA VAL A 78 -16.71 14.20 -20.56
C VAL A 78 -17.33 15.00 -21.72
N ILE A 79 -16.69 16.07 -22.19
CA ILE A 79 -17.19 16.89 -23.30
C ILE A 79 -16.91 16.23 -24.67
N LEU A 80 -15.82 15.47 -24.81
CA LEU A 80 -15.51 14.74 -26.04
C LEU A 80 -16.38 13.50 -26.25
N ILE A 81 -16.82 12.83 -25.17
CA ILE A 81 -17.78 11.71 -25.24
C ILE A 81 -19.19 12.22 -25.67
N ALA A 82 -19.58 13.44 -25.27
CA ALA A 82 -20.85 14.03 -25.67
C ALA A 82 -20.90 14.49 -27.14
N ILE A 83 -19.76 14.87 -27.74
CA ILE A 83 -19.70 15.33 -29.14
C ILE A 83 -19.65 14.15 -30.12
N ILE A 84 -18.99 13.04 -29.76
CA ILE A 84 -18.92 11.83 -30.60
C ILE A 84 -20.27 11.07 -30.65
N ALA A 85 -21.13 11.24 -29.63
CA ALA A 85 -22.49 10.67 -29.60
C ALA A 85 -23.54 11.41 -30.46
N SER A 86 -23.18 12.52 -31.14
CA SER A 86 -24.14 13.35 -31.88
C SER A 86 -24.14 13.21 -33.41
N THR A 87 -23.29 12.36 -34.02
CA THR A 87 -23.19 12.31 -35.51
C THR A 87 -23.01 10.94 -36.16
N ALA A 88 -23.40 9.84 -35.51
CA ALA A 88 -23.51 8.54 -36.20
C ALA A 88 -24.86 7.88 -35.91
N GLY A 89 -25.81 8.12 -36.82
CA GLY A 89 -27.13 7.50 -36.80
C GLY A 89 -27.10 6.02 -37.19
N GLY A 90 -27.92 5.24 -36.50
CA GLY A 90 -28.63 4.10 -37.09
C GLY A 90 -27.99 2.72 -36.93
N LYS A 91 -28.35 2.03 -35.84
CA LYS A 91 -29.10 0.75 -35.84
C LYS A 91 -29.24 0.21 -34.40
N LYS A 92 -30.48 0.01 -33.94
CA LYS A 92 -30.79 -0.84 -32.76
C LYS A 92 -30.60 -2.32 -33.14
N PRO A 93 -30.15 -3.17 -32.19
CA PRO A 93 -31.01 -4.29 -31.77
C PRO A 93 -30.93 -4.57 -30.24
N ILE A 94 -32.08 -4.60 -29.57
CA ILE A 94 -32.78 -5.77 -29.00
C ILE A 94 -32.54 -5.86 -27.48
N ALA A 95 -33.59 -5.54 -26.73
CA ALA A 95 -33.68 -5.70 -25.30
C ALA A 95 -33.76 -7.18 -24.93
N ALA A 96 -32.89 -7.61 -24.01
CA ALA A 96 -33.17 -8.71 -23.10
C ALA A 96 -33.46 -8.08 -21.73
N ALA A 97 -34.63 -8.39 -21.19
CA ALA A 97 -35.16 -7.82 -19.95
C ALA A 97 -34.22 -8.07 -18.77
N ALA A 98 -33.79 -7.00 -18.09
CA ALA A 98 -33.20 -7.10 -16.77
C ALA A 98 -34.29 -7.50 -15.77
N PRO A 99 -34.03 -8.44 -14.85
CA PRO A 99 -34.98 -8.75 -13.78
C PRO A 99 -35.14 -7.51 -12.89
N THR A 100 -36.36 -7.00 -12.80
CA THR A 100 -36.75 -6.01 -11.80
C THR A 100 -36.68 -6.67 -10.42
N MET A 101 -35.59 -6.45 -9.70
CA MET A 101 -35.55 -6.68 -8.27
C MET A 101 -36.32 -5.52 -7.61
N LYS A 102 -37.43 -5.84 -6.97
CA LYS A 102 -38.17 -4.89 -6.15
C LYS A 102 -37.23 -4.40 -5.05
N ILE A 103 -37.02 -3.09 -5.03
CA ILE A 103 -36.42 -2.38 -3.91
C ILE A 103 -37.45 -2.48 -2.79
N ASP A 104 -37.17 -3.29 -1.78
CA ASP A 104 -37.84 -3.09 -0.50
C ASP A 104 -37.18 -1.86 0.13
N ASP A 105 -37.96 -0.77 0.16
CA ASP A 105 -37.65 0.47 0.84
C ASP A 105 -37.44 0.23 2.34
N ALA A 106 -36.19 0.02 2.73
CA ALA A 106 -35.74 0.30 4.08
C ALA A 106 -34.27 0.67 4.01
N HIS A 107 -33.98 1.97 3.95
CA HIS A 107 -32.93 2.67 4.70
C HIS A 107 -33.16 4.16 4.46
N ALA A 108 -34.01 4.75 5.29
CA ALA A 108 -34.21 6.18 5.33
C ALA A 108 -32.84 6.86 5.57
N GLY A 109 -32.48 7.81 4.71
CA GLY A 109 -31.45 8.78 5.06
C GLY A 109 -31.77 9.37 6.43
N PHE A 110 -30.75 9.52 7.26
CA PHE A 110 -30.87 10.11 8.58
C PHE A 110 -31.64 11.46 8.45
N PRO A 111 -32.77 11.68 9.17
CA PRO A 111 -33.42 12.99 9.29
C PRO A 111 -32.42 14.14 9.59
N PRO A 112 -32.83 15.42 9.49
CA PRO A 112 -32.00 16.57 9.88
C PRO A 112 -31.89 16.73 11.41
N VAL A 113 -30.70 17.14 11.89
CA VAL A 113 -30.28 17.24 13.32
C VAL A 113 -31.33 17.89 14.24
N LYS A 114 -31.96 18.99 13.81
CA LYS A 114 -32.99 19.71 14.61
C LYS A 114 -34.19 18.85 14.98
N GLN A 115 -34.58 17.93 14.10
CA GLN A 115 -35.73 17.05 14.35
C GLN A 115 -35.42 15.98 15.41
N TYR A 116 -34.14 15.71 15.72
CA TYR A 116 -33.77 14.66 16.67
C TYR A 116 -33.70 15.08 18.13
N ILE A 117 -33.47 16.37 18.40
CA ILE A 117 -33.28 16.90 19.76
C ILE A 117 -34.62 16.93 20.53
N GLU A 118 -35.75 17.02 19.84
CA GLU A 118 -37.07 17.18 20.46
C GLU A 118 -37.54 15.94 21.26
N ASP A 119 -36.99 14.75 20.96
CA ASP A 119 -37.38 13.46 21.58
C ASP A 119 -36.46 12.99 22.73
N VAL A 120 -35.43 13.78 23.09
CA VAL A 120 -34.43 13.39 24.10
C VAL A 120 -34.74 14.01 25.46
N ASP A 121 -34.62 13.22 26.53
CA ASP A 121 -34.70 13.73 27.90
C ASP A 121 -33.55 14.72 28.15
N LYS A 122 -33.90 15.97 28.43
CA LYS A 122 -32.95 17.07 28.59
C LYS A 122 -32.01 16.85 29.78
N ASP A 123 -32.49 16.23 30.85
CA ASP A 123 -31.67 16.01 32.04
C ASP A 123 -30.62 14.91 31.77
N VAL A 124 -31.02 13.85 31.06
CA VAL A 124 -30.10 12.79 30.59
C VAL A 124 -29.04 13.34 29.65
N LEU A 125 -29.44 14.22 28.72
CA LEU A 125 -28.51 14.85 27.79
C LEU A 125 -27.50 15.74 28.52
N ILE A 126 -27.94 16.55 29.49
CA ILE A 126 -27.06 17.42 30.29
C ILE A 126 -26.07 16.58 31.11
N GLU A 127 -26.55 15.52 31.76
CA GLU A 127 -25.69 14.62 32.55
C GLU A 127 -24.62 13.95 31.68
N PHE A 128 -25.03 13.39 30.54
CA PHE A 128 -24.10 12.71 29.65
C PHE A 128 -23.12 13.68 28.98
N LYS A 129 -23.57 14.87 28.57
CA LYS A 129 -22.66 15.92 28.06
C LYS A 129 -21.63 16.31 29.12
N THR A 130 -22.04 16.49 30.38
CA THR A 130 -21.12 16.82 31.47
C THR A 130 -20.07 15.72 31.68
N MET A 131 -20.47 14.45 31.54
CA MET A 131 -19.53 13.32 31.55
C MET A 131 -18.54 13.41 30.39
N LEU A 132 -19.01 13.67 29.16
CA LEU A 132 -18.17 13.79 27.97
C LEU A 132 -17.23 15.01 28.04
N ASP A 133 -17.69 16.17 28.50
CA ASP A 133 -16.86 17.38 28.68
C ASP A 133 -15.65 17.09 29.59
N ASN A 134 -15.88 16.38 30.71
CA ASN A 134 -14.82 15.97 31.62
C ASN A 134 -13.85 14.95 30.99
N THR A 135 -14.38 13.99 30.22
CA THR A 135 -13.57 12.99 29.51
C THR A 135 -12.73 13.63 28.40
N PHE A 136 -13.32 14.47 27.56
CA PHE A 136 -12.63 15.23 26.52
C PHE A 136 -11.53 16.11 27.09
N THR A 137 -11.79 16.83 28.18
CA THR A 137 -10.76 17.63 28.87
C THR A 137 -9.58 16.75 29.32
N ARG A 138 -9.85 15.56 29.88
CA ARG A 138 -8.82 14.62 30.34
C ARG A 138 -7.94 14.09 29.20
N HIS A 139 -8.54 13.88 28.03
CA HIS A 139 -7.86 13.40 26.82
C HIS A 139 -7.35 14.53 25.92
N ASN A 140 -7.46 15.80 26.35
CA ASN A 140 -7.09 16.99 25.58
C ASN A 140 -7.79 17.06 24.21
N LEU A 141 -9.08 16.71 24.18
CA LEU A 141 -9.93 16.76 23.00
C LEU A 141 -10.77 18.05 23.01
N ASP A 142 -11.14 18.53 21.82
CA ASP A 142 -11.96 19.74 21.66
C ASP A 142 -13.39 19.49 22.17
N THR A 143 -13.80 20.19 23.22
CA THR A 143 -15.16 20.07 23.76
C THR A 143 -16.21 20.78 22.92
N SER A 144 -15.82 21.75 22.08
CA SER A 144 -16.75 22.52 21.27
C SER A 144 -17.48 21.67 20.23
N VAL A 145 -16.91 20.52 19.86
CA VAL A 145 -17.56 19.57 18.95
C VAL A 145 -18.83 18.97 19.53
N LEU A 146 -19.00 18.90 20.86
CA LEU A 146 -20.25 18.43 21.49
C LEU A 146 -21.42 19.41 21.25
N ASP A 147 -21.11 20.69 21.11
CA ASP A 147 -22.08 21.77 20.92
C ASP A 147 -22.25 22.15 19.42
N THR A 148 -21.34 21.72 18.56
CA THR A 148 -21.36 22.01 17.12
C THR A 148 -22.45 21.22 16.41
N GLU A 149 -23.47 21.93 15.88
CA GLU A 149 -24.62 21.31 15.21
C GLU A 149 -24.19 20.37 14.07
N GLY A 150 -24.51 19.08 14.21
CA GLY A 150 -24.22 18.07 13.18
C GLY A 150 -22.79 17.55 13.15
N SER A 151 -21.94 17.89 14.11
CA SER A 151 -20.66 17.19 14.27
C SER A 151 -20.90 15.69 14.57
N PRO A 152 -19.98 14.79 14.19
CA PRO A 152 -20.08 13.37 14.55
C PRO A 152 -20.17 13.14 16.07
N ALA A 153 -19.41 13.90 16.84
CA ALA A 153 -19.42 13.88 18.31
C ALA A 153 -20.80 14.20 18.89
N GLN A 154 -21.42 15.30 18.43
CA GLN A 154 -22.74 15.69 18.88
C GLN A 154 -23.80 14.68 18.44
N GLN A 155 -23.75 14.20 17.19
CA GLN A 155 -24.71 13.21 16.69
C GLN A 155 -24.64 11.91 17.49
N ALA A 156 -23.45 11.42 17.80
CA ALA A 156 -23.23 10.26 18.66
C ALA A 156 -23.77 10.48 20.08
N MET A 157 -23.52 11.64 20.68
CA MET A 157 -24.03 12.00 22.01
C MET A 157 -25.56 12.00 22.04
N ILE A 158 -26.21 12.64 21.07
CA ILE A 158 -27.68 12.68 20.97
C ILE A 158 -28.24 11.27 20.77
N TRP A 159 -27.62 10.46 19.90
CA TRP A 159 -28.04 9.08 19.67
C TRP A 159 -27.95 8.23 20.95
N MET A 160 -26.85 8.34 21.70
CA MET A 160 -26.67 7.66 23.00
C MET A 160 -27.81 8.01 23.98
N CYS A 161 -28.20 9.28 24.06
CA CYS A 161 -29.26 9.73 24.96
C CYS A 161 -30.68 9.34 24.55
N LYS A 162 -30.90 8.82 23.32
CA LYS A 162 -32.19 8.24 22.89
C LYS A 162 -32.39 6.83 23.44
N ASP A 163 -31.30 6.10 23.70
CA ASP A 163 -31.39 4.77 24.30
C ASP A 163 -31.71 4.91 25.79
N LYS A 164 -32.91 4.47 26.19
CA LYS A 164 -33.35 4.48 27.59
C LYS A 164 -32.43 3.68 28.51
N LYS A 165 -31.61 2.77 27.98
CA LYS A 165 -30.61 2.00 28.74
C LYS A 165 -29.35 2.79 29.06
N VAL A 166 -29.10 3.94 28.42
CA VAL A 166 -27.87 4.72 28.64
C VAL A 166 -27.66 5.05 30.11
N ASN A 167 -28.72 5.26 30.90
CA ASN A 167 -28.60 5.54 32.32
C ASN A 167 -28.16 4.32 33.13
N SER A 168 -28.56 3.11 32.72
CA SER A 168 -28.21 1.85 33.40
C SER A 168 -26.87 1.24 32.96
N MET A 169 -26.27 1.72 31.86
CA MET A 169 -24.97 1.23 31.40
C MET A 169 -23.86 1.63 32.37
N GLU A 170 -22.82 0.79 32.48
CA GLU A 170 -21.61 1.13 33.22
C GLU A 170 -20.85 2.27 32.53
N HIS A 171 -20.11 3.06 33.32
CA HIS A 171 -19.41 4.25 32.82
C HIS A 171 -18.50 3.93 31.61
N THR A 172 -17.72 2.86 31.71
CA THR A 172 -16.83 2.39 30.65
C THR A 172 -17.59 1.98 29.39
N GLU A 173 -18.69 1.24 29.53
CA GLU A 173 -19.52 0.81 28.41
C GLU A 173 -20.08 2.02 27.65
N LYS A 174 -20.56 3.04 28.36
CA LYS A 174 -21.06 4.29 27.74
C LYS A 174 -19.99 4.96 26.88
N LEU A 175 -18.77 5.09 27.40
CA LEU A 175 -17.68 5.76 26.68
C LEU A 175 -17.23 4.97 25.45
N GLN A 176 -17.07 3.65 25.57
CA GLN A 176 -16.71 2.80 24.44
C GLN A 176 -17.76 2.84 23.33
N ARG A 177 -19.03 2.73 23.70
CA ARG A 177 -20.15 2.81 22.76
C ARG A 177 -20.25 4.19 22.10
N TYR A 178 -20.03 5.26 22.86
CA TYR A 178 -19.96 6.62 22.33
C TYR A 178 -18.86 6.75 21.27
N VAL A 179 -17.64 6.28 21.55
CA VAL A 179 -16.53 6.35 20.58
C VAL A 179 -16.85 5.62 19.29
N LEU A 180 -17.43 4.42 19.36
CA LEU A 180 -17.87 3.70 18.16
C LEU A 180 -18.97 4.47 17.41
N ALA A 181 -19.94 5.06 18.11
CA ALA A 181 -20.95 5.89 17.46
C ALA A 181 -20.34 7.12 16.75
N VAL A 182 -19.35 7.77 17.37
CA VAL A 182 -18.58 8.86 16.71
C VAL A 182 -17.86 8.32 15.47
N PHE A 183 -17.24 7.15 15.56
CA PHE A 183 -16.60 6.49 14.43
C PHE A 183 -17.57 6.27 13.28
N PHE A 184 -18.76 5.71 13.56
CA PHE A 184 -19.81 5.50 12.58
C PHE A 184 -20.22 6.80 11.89
N TYR A 185 -20.53 7.86 12.65
CA TYR A 185 -20.88 9.16 12.06
C TYR A 185 -19.71 9.85 11.34
N SER A 186 -18.46 9.50 11.67
CA SER A 186 -17.26 10.03 11.01
C SER A 186 -16.89 9.29 9.73
N THR A 187 -17.51 8.14 9.47
CA THR A 187 -17.12 7.24 8.38
C THR A 187 -18.27 6.66 7.55
N ASN A 188 -19.53 6.91 7.91
CA ASN A 188 -20.70 6.45 7.15
C ASN A 188 -21.28 7.58 6.31
N MET A 189 -21.23 7.43 4.98
CA MET A 189 -21.72 8.41 4.02
C MET A 189 -21.09 9.80 4.17
N VAL A 190 -19.85 9.92 4.68
CA VAL A 190 -19.16 11.21 4.80
C VAL A 190 -18.51 11.59 3.47
N PRO A 191 -18.95 12.69 2.83
CA PRO A 191 -18.40 13.12 1.54
C PRO A 191 -16.93 13.50 1.61
N SER A 192 -16.22 13.34 0.50
CA SER A 192 -14.85 13.82 0.32
C SER A 192 -14.70 14.52 -1.03
N MET A 193 -13.54 15.11 -1.28
CA MET A 193 -13.23 15.71 -2.58
C MET A 193 -13.17 14.69 -3.74
N HIS A 194 -13.01 13.41 -3.43
CA HIS A 194 -12.97 12.32 -4.42
C HIS A 194 -14.33 11.62 -4.55
N VAL A 195 -15.14 11.66 -3.50
CA VAL A 195 -16.45 11.00 -3.44
C VAL A 195 -17.47 11.98 -2.86
N GLU A 196 -18.13 12.75 -3.74
CA GLU A 196 -19.13 13.73 -3.31
C GLU A 196 -20.40 13.08 -2.71
N ASN A 197 -20.77 11.89 -3.20
CA ASN A 197 -21.99 11.19 -2.79
C ASN A 197 -21.67 9.73 -2.41
N PRO A 198 -20.98 9.51 -1.27
CA PRO A 198 -20.65 8.16 -0.82
C PRO A 198 -21.90 7.38 -0.44
N LEU A 199 -21.87 6.07 -0.71
CA LEU A 199 -22.92 5.16 -0.26
C LEU A 199 -22.73 4.83 1.22
N ALA A 200 -23.79 4.34 1.86
CA ALA A 200 -23.70 3.82 3.22
C ALA A 200 -22.74 2.64 3.29
N TRP A 201 -22.27 2.37 4.52
CA TRP A 201 -21.54 1.16 4.86
C TRP A 201 -22.25 -0.06 4.27
N LYS A 202 -21.45 -1.00 3.76
CA LYS A 202 -21.96 -2.23 3.16
C LYS A 202 -22.62 -3.13 4.20
N ASN A 203 -22.03 -3.22 5.39
CA ASN A 203 -22.52 -3.95 6.54
C ASN A 203 -22.35 -3.09 7.79
N ALA A 204 -23.45 -2.88 8.51
CA ALA A 204 -23.51 -2.17 9.78
C ALA A 204 -24.32 -2.97 10.80
N ASP A 205 -24.24 -4.31 10.75
CA ASP A 205 -25.01 -5.19 11.62
C ASP A 205 -24.74 -4.84 13.09
N ASN A 206 -25.83 -4.69 13.85
CA ASN A 206 -25.88 -4.25 15.25
C ASN A 206 -25.34 -2.84 15.55
N TRP A 207 -24.65 -2.16 14.62
CA TRP A 207 -24.23 -0.78 14.80
C TRP A 207 -25.44 0.12 15.01
N MET A 208 -25.29 1.06 15.94
CA MET A 208 -26.34 2.02 16.26
C MET A 208 -27.68 1.40 16.73
N THR A 209 -27.64 0.17 17.26
CA THR A 209 -28.79 -0.54 17.86
C THR A 209 -28.71 -0.58 19.40
N ASN A 210 -29.46 -1.47 20.06
CA ASN A 210 -29.39 -1.73 21.51
C ASN A 210 -28.50 -2.94 21.89
N ALA A 211 -27.90 -3.62 20.91
CA ALA A 211 -26.98 -4.74 21.13
C ALA A 211 -25.71 -4.26 21.86
N HIS A 212 -25.05 -5.11 22.64
CA HIS A 212 -23.81 -4.75 23.33
C HIS A 212 -22.73 -4.41 22.28
N SER A 213 -21.84 -3.46 22.56
CA SER A 213 -20.87 -2.99 21.54
C SER A 213 -19.92 -4.07 21.04
N CYS A 214 -19.62 -5.09 21.87
CA CYS A 214 -18.85 -6.26 21.45
C CYS A 214 -19.61 -7.24 20.53
N GLU A 215 -20.90 -7.00 20.29
CA GLU A 215 -21.71 -7.76 19.31
C GLU A 215 -21.86 -6.99 18.00
N TRP A 216 -21.28 -5.78 17.90
CA TRP A 216 -21.30 -4.99 16.68
C TRP A 216 -20.37 -5.62 15.65
N MET A 217 -20.81 -5.63 14.40
CA MET A 217 -20.00 -6.16 13.30
C MET A 217 -18.60 -5.53 13.35
N GLY A 218 -17.56 -6.36 13.37
CA GLY A 218 -16.19 -5.89 13.31
C GLY A 218 -15.60 -5.41 14.64
N VAL A 219 -16.34 -5.42 15.75
CA VAL A 219 -15.82 -4.99 17.05
C VAL A 219 -15.40 -6.19 17.88
N GLU A 220 -14.13 -6.23 18.28
CA GLU A 220 -13.61 -7.26 19.18
C GLU A 220 -13.38 -6.70 20.57
N CYS A 221 -13.71 -7.50 21.58
CA CYS A 221 -13.47 -7.16 22.98
C CYS A 221 -12.73 -8.28 23.71
N ASN A 222 -11.94 -7.90 24.70
CA ASN A 222 -11.33 -8.85 25.62
C ASN A 222 -12.35 -9.43 26.63
N GLU A 223 -11.86 -10.30 27.53
CA GLU A 223 -12.66 -10.95 28.58
C GLU A 223 -13.39 -9.95 29.48
N ASP A 224 -12.75 -8.81 29.76
CA ASP A 224 -13.26 -7.70 30.57
C ASP A 224 -14.18 -6.74 29.80
N LYS A 225 -14.56 -7.08 28.56
CA LYS A 225 -15.44 -6.29 27.69
C LYS A 225 -14.87 -4.93 27.28
N PHE A 226 -13.56 -4.75 27.32
CA PHE A 226 -12.90 -3.62 26.67
C PHE A 226 -12.72 -3.90 25.19
N ILE A 227 -12.98 -2.90 24.35
CA ILE A 227 -12.72 -2.98 22.91
C ILE A 227 -11.22 -3.00 22.70
N VAL A 228 -10.75 -4.04 22.00
CA VAL A 228 -9.33 -4.24 21.66
C VAL A 228 -9.08 -4.15 20.16
N ALA A 229 -10.08 -4.41 19.32
CA ALA A 229 -9.95 -4.27 17.88
C ALA A 229 -11.20 -3.78 17.17
N ILE A 230 -10.99 -3.17 16.00
CA ILE A 230 -12.03 -2.76 15.06
C ILE A 230 -11.61 -3.22 13.65
N TYR A 231 -12.39 -4.13 13.07
CA TYR A 231 -12.20 -4.76 11.76
C TYR A 231 -13.39 -4.44 10.85
N LEU A 232 -13.18 -3.51 9.93
CA LEU A 232 -14.23 -3.00 9.04
C LEU A 232 -13.71 -2.93 7.60
N GLU A 233 -12.94 -3.93 7.20
CA GLU A 233 -12.42 -4.10 5.85
C GLU A 233 -13.56 -4.27 4.84
N LYS A 234 -13.35 -3.82 3.58
CA LYS A 234 -14.30 -4.05 2.47
C LYS A 234 -15.72 -3.53 2.75
N ASN A 235 -15.83 -2.46 3.54
CA ASN A 235 -17.10 -2.00 4.10
C ASN A 235 -17.62 -0.67 3.56
N ARG A 236 -16.91 -0.03 2.63
CA ARG A 236 -17.22 1.30 2.07
C ARG A 236 -17.18 2.43 3.12
N LEU A 237 -16.29 2.32 4.10
CA LEU A 237 -16.03 3.43 5.02
C LEU A 237 -15.56 4.65 4.23
N SER A 238 -16.20 5.80 4.40
CA SER A 238 -15.83 7.07 3.77
C SER A 238 -15.66 8.13 4.84
N GLY A 239 -14.51 8.81 4.89
CA GLY A 239 -14.21 9.78 5.96
C GLY A 239 -12.88 9.48 6.65
N LYS A 240 -12.81 9.65 7.97
CA LYS A 240 -11.56 9.57 8.74
C LYS A 240 -11.73 8.93 10.11
N ILE A 241 -10.62 8.47 10.70
CA ILE A 241 -10.57 8.02 12.09
C ILE A 241 -10.79 9.26 13.00
N PRO A 242 -11.81 9.24 13.88
CA PRO A 242 -12.05 10.34 14.81
C PRO A 242 -10.99 10.39 15.93
N VAL A 243 -10.63 11.59 16.37
CA VAL A 243 -9.67 11.80 17.47
C VAL A 243 -10.19 11.26 18.81
N GLU A 244 -11.50 11.09 18.93
CA GLU A 244 -12.19 10.50 20.07
C GLU A 244 -11.78 9.04 20.34
N ILE A 245 -11.13 8.36 19.38
CA ILE A 245 -10.49 7.06 19.63
C ILE A 245 -9.49 7.11 20.80
N ALA A 246 -8.95 8.30 21.11
CA ALA A 246 -8.09 8.54 22.26
C ALA A 246 -8.72 8.14 23.61
N ILE A 247 -10.05 8.11 23.72
CA ILE A 247 -10.77 7.69 24.93
C ILE A 247 -10.58 6.19 25.20
N ILE A 248 -10.43 5.39 24.16
CA ILE A 248 -10.26 3.92 24.25
C ILE A 248 -8.85 3.45 23.87
N ALA A 249 -7.95 4.38 23.53
CA ALA A 249 -6.59 4.10 23.04
C ALA A 249 -5.71 3.28 24.02
N ASN A 250 -6.08 3.21 25.30
CA ASN A 250 -5.38 2.38 26.28
C ASN A 250 -5.68 0.88 26.13
N ASN A 251 -6.66 0.49 25.33
CA ASN A 251 -7.04 -0.91 25.11
C ASN A 251 -7.02 -1.30 23.62
N ILE A 252 -7.12 -0.34 22.70
CA ILE A 252 -7.07 -0.63 21.26
C ILE A 252 -5.66 -1.10 20.87
N GLU A 253 -5.64 -2.28 20.28
CA GLU A 253 -4.45 -3.06 19.92
C GLU A 253 -4.37 -3.26 18.39
N SER A 254 -5.52 -3.39 17.73
CA SER A 254 -5.59 -3.69 16.29
C SER A 254 -6.69 -2.89 15.56
N LEU A 255 -6.36 -2.33 14.40
CA LEU A 255 -7.30 -1.66 13.50
C LEU A 255 -7.13 -2.19 12.08
N ASP A 256 -8.22 -2.64 11.46
CA ASP A 256 -8.27 -3.01 10.04
C ASP A 256 -9.37 -2.25 9.31
N PHE A 257 -8.94 -1.39 8.40
CA PHE A 257 -9.79 -0.59 7.53
C PHE A 257 -9.44 -0.77 6.06
N THR A 258 -8.82 -1.90 5.71
CA THR A 258 -8.40 -2.24 4.35
C THR A 258 -9.56 -2.23 3.34
N ASP A 259 -9.30 -1.81 2.10
CA ASP A 259 -10.27 -1.83 0.98
C ASP A 259 -11.54 -1.04 1.34
N ASN A 260 -11.34 0.25 1.56
CA ASN A 260 -12.39 1.20 1.85
C ASN A 260 -12.17 2.47 1.00
N ILE A 261 -12.91 3.54 1.31
CA ILE A 261 -12.78 4.84 0.63
C ILE A 261 -12.48 5.93 1.66
N MET A 262 -11.71 5.58 2.71
CA MET A 262 -11.29 6.54 3.73
C MET A 262 -10.34 7.55 3.12
N HIS A 263 -10.54 8.82 3.46
CA HIS A 263 -9.75 9.92 2.95
C HIS A 263 -9.24 10.74 4.12
N MET A 264 -7.93 10.67 4.35
CA MET A 264 -7.26 11.36 5.44
C MET A 264 -6.12 12.19 4.88
N ARG A 265 -6.01 13.43 5.34
CA ARG A 265 -4.89 14.33 5.06
C ARG A 265 -4.07 14.54 6.33
N GLU A 266 -2.93 15.21 6.23
CA GLU A 266 -2.02 15.49 7.36
C GLU A 266 -2.74 15.89 8.67
N SER A 267 -3.73 16.80 8.62
CA SER A 267 -4.49 17.25 9.79
C SER A 267 -5.42 16.20 10.42
N ASP A 268 -5.66 15.08 9.74
CA ASP A 268 -6.55 14.02 10.18
C ASP A 268 -5.80 12.91 10.95
N PHE A 269 -4.46 12.97 11.01
CA PHE A 269 -3.62 11.97 11.70
C PHE A 269 -3.45 12.22 13.21
N ASP A 270 -4.12 13.22 13.79
CA ASP A 270 -4.02 13.52 15.22
C ASP A 270 -4.55 12.38 16.11
N ALA A 271 -5.44 11.53 15.59
CA ALA A 271 -5.92 10.33 16.29
C ALA A 271 -4.77 9.41 16.71
N PHE A 272 -3.72 9.29 15.87
CA PHE A 272 -2.60 8.38 16.09
C PHE A 272 -1.68 8.79 17.24
N LEU A 273 -1.71 10.06 17.68
CA LEU A 273 -0.92 10.54 18.83
C LEU A 273 -1.22 9.78 20.13
N SER A 274 -2.43 9.22 20.23
CA SER A 274 -2.92 8.52 21.42
C SER A 274 -2.70 7.00 21.38
N LEU A 275 -2.51 6.40 20.20
CA LEU A 275 -2.58 4.96 19.93
C LEU A 275 -1.27 4.22 20.26
N LYS A 276 -0.73 4.43 21.46
CA LYS A 276 0.59 3.90 21.87
C LYS A 276 0.63 2.38 22.02
N LYS A 277 -0.51 1.75 22.28
CA LYS A 277 -0.65 0.29 22.40
C LYS A 277 -0.99 -0.42 21.09
N LEU A 278 -1.28 0.35 20.04
CA LEU A 278 -1.59 -0.22 18.75
C LEU A 278 -0.35 -0.96 18.22
N HIS A 279 -0.53 -2.24 17.90
CA HIS A 279 0.51 -3.07 17.30
C HIS A 279 0.18 -3.45 15.85
N THR A 280 -1.10 -3.40 15.47
CA THR A 280 -1.55 -3.71 14.10
C THR A 280 -2.38 -2.58 13.53
N LEU A 281 -1.95 -2.04 12.39
CA LEU A 281 -2.65 -1.03 11.61
C LEU A 281 -2.68 -1.45 10.15
N LEU A 282 -3.87 -1.78 9.66
CA LEU A 282 -4.11 -2.16 8.26
C LEU A 282 -5.01 -1.11 7.62
N MET A 283 -4.46 -0.39 6.64
CA MET A 283 -5.17 0.66 5.90
C MET A 283 -4.85 0.61 4.41
N ASP A 284 -4.59 -0.59 3.88
CA ASP A 284 -4.36 -0.75 2.44
C ASP A 284 -5.60 -0.34 1.65
N ASP A 285 -5.42 0.04 0.38
CA ASP A 285 -6.51 0.34 -0.55
C ASP A 285 -7.47 1.42 -0.01
N ASN A 286 -6.90 2.61 0.24
CA ASN A 286 -7.62 3.80 0.73
C ASN A 286 -7.07 5.07 0.05
N TYR A 287 -7.52 6.24 0.49
CA TYR A 287 -7.06 7.55 0.01
C TYR A 287 -6.34 8.33 1.12
N LEU A 288 -5.41 7.69 1.82
CA LEU A 288 -4.53 8.36 2.78
C LEU A 288 -3.48 9.17 2.03
N TYR A 289 -3.37 10.45 2.39
CA TYR A 289 -2.49 11.39 1.72
C TYR A 289 -1.68 12.20 2.72
N ASN A 290 -0.37 12.22 2.49
CA ASN A 290 0.55 13.18 3.10
C ASN A 290 1.66 13.47 2.08
N ASN A 291 2.05 14.73 1.94
CA ASN A 291 3.06 15.13 0.96
C ASN A 291 4.49 15.09 1.49
N ASP A 292 4.67 14.63 2.73
CA ASP A 292 5.91 14.78 3.48
C ASP A 292 6.36 13.50 4.21
N GLY A 293 6.17 12.35 3.56
CA GLY A 293 6.44 11.03 4.09
C GLY A 293 5.29 10.50 4.96
N LEU A 294 5.61 9.63 5.91
CA LEU A 294 4.65 9.24 6.93
C LEU A 294 4.35 10.44 7.85
N PRO A 295 3.08 10.69 8.21
CA PRO A 295 2.71 11.74 9.16
C PRO A 295 3.43 11.61 10.51
N SER A 296 3.96 12.72 11.03
CA SER A 296 4.77 12.73 12.25
C SER A 296 4.05 12.13 13.47
N GLN A 297 2.73 12.29 13.53
CA GLN A 297 1.86 11.77 14.57
C GLN A 297 1.92 10.25 14.69
N MET A 298 2.16 9.54 13.59
CA MET A 298 2.28 8.08 13.58
C MET A 298 3.49 7.60 14.40
N GLY A 299 4.53 8.43 14.55
CA GLY A 299 5.72 8.12 15.37
C GLY A 299 5.40 7.90 16.85
N ALA A 300 4.19 8.26 17.32
CA ALA A 300 3.72 7.98 18.67
C ALA A 300 3.33 6.50 18.90
N MET A 301 3.09 5.72 17.84
CA MET A 301 2.69 4.32 17.94
C MET A 301 3.92 3.43 18.17
N THR A 302 4.44 3.44 19.39
CA THR A 302 5.72 2.78 19.74
C THR A 302 5.64 1.26 19.85
N SER A 303 4.44 0.69 19.85
CA SER A 303 4.21 -0.76 19.97
C SER A 303 3.94 -1.42 18.61
N MET A 304 4.16 -0.71 17.51
CA MET A 304 3.84 -1.20 16.17
C MET A 304 4.64 -2.45 15.79
N GLU A 305 3.91 -3.46 15.31
CA GLU A 305 4.43 -4.72 14.78
C GLU A 305 4.04 -4.90 13.31
N LYS A 306 2.78 -4.63 12.94
CA LYS A 306 2.28 -4.78 11.58
C LYS A 306 1.68 -3.47 11.07
N MET A 307 2.36 -2.84 10.12
CA MET A 307 1.91 -1.60 9.47
C MET A 307 1.76 -1.84 7.96
N ARG A 308 0.51 -1.78 7.50
CA ARG A 308 0.17 -1.92 6.09
C ARG A 308 -0.59 -0.69 5.59
N LEU A 309 0.02 0.01 4.63
CA LEU A 309 -0.43 1.28 4.07
C LEU A 309 -0.34 1.27 2.53
N SER A 310 -0.39 0.08 1.93
CA SER A 310 -0.26 -0.12 0.49
C SER A 310 -1.42 0.51 -0.27
N TYR A 311 -1.22 0.85 -1.55
CA TYR A 311 -2.26 1.44 -2.41
C TYR A 311 -2.92 2.68 -1.77
N ASN A 312 -2.09 3.63 -1.36
CA ASN A 312 -2.49 4.94 -0.85
C ASN A 312 -1.80 6.06 -1.67
N VAL A 313 -1.82 7.29 -1.15
CA VAL A 313 -1.30 8.48 -1.84
C VAL A 313 -0.24 9.19 -0.98
N PHE A 314 0.60 8.43 -0.28
CA PHE A 314 1.72 9.01 0.46
C PHE A 314 2.85 9.42 -0.49
N GLU A 315 3.34 10.64 -0.36
CA GLU A 315 4.46 11.22 -1.11
C GLU A 315 5.58 11.66 -0.15
N GLY A 316 6.82 11.78 -0.63
CA GLY A 316 7.95 12.27 0.16
C GLY A 316 8.80 11.15 0.78
N GLU A 317 9.78 11.51 1.62
CA GLU A 317 10.71 10.52 2.20
C GLU A 317 10.03 9.67 3.28
N LEU A 318 10.12 8.33 3.16
CA LEU A 318 9.43 7.38 4.04
C LEU A 318 9.61 7.67 5.54
N ASN A 319 10.85 7.90 5.97
CA ASN A 319 11.17 8.18 7.39
C ASN A 319 11.46 9.66 7.65
N LYS A 320 10.78 10.56 6.94
CA LYS A 320 10.87 11.98 7.28
C LYS A 320 10.37 12.20 8.71
N ASN A 321 11.02 13.10 9.45
CA ASN A 321 10.75 13.36 10.88
C ASN A 321 10.96 12.14 11.81
N SER A 322 11.75 11.14 11.40
CA SER A 322 12.13 10.01 12.26
C SER A 322 10.94 9.18 12.74
N VAL A 323 9.86 9.09 11.95
CA VAL A 323 8.63 8.36 12.31
C VAL A 323 8.89 6.88 12.61
N LEU A 324 9.72 6.21 11.80
CA LEU A 324 10.07 4.80 11.95
C LEU A 324 11.12 4.55 13.05
N ASP A 325 11.81 5.57 13.55
CA ASP A 325 12.88 5.41 14.55
C ASP A 325 12.34 4.83 15.88
N SER A 326 11.05 5.04 16.15
CA SER A 326 10.34 4.53 17.33
C SER A 326 9.68 3.16 17.12
N MET A 327 9.61 2.65 15.89
CA MET A 327 8.87 1.44 15.51
C MET A 327 9.79 0.22 15.32
N LYS A 328 10.71 -0.01 16.26
CA LYS A 328 11.71 -1.09 16.16
C LYS A 328 11.12 -2.50 16.24
N GLY A 329 9.88 -2.63 16.70
CA GLY A 329 9.14 -3.89 16.80
C GLY A 329 8.53 -4.36 15.48
N LEU A 330 8.63 -3.58 14.39
CA LEU A 330 7.99 -3.92 13.12
C LEU A 330 8.46 -5.28 12.59
N THR A 331 7.48 -6.12 12.31
CA THR A 331 7.57 -7.40 11.61
C THR A 331 7.07 -7.25 10.17
N HIS A 332 6.10 -6.36 9.92
CA HIS A 332 5.56 -6.12 8.58
C HIS A 332 5.56 -4.61 8.30
N LEU A 333 6.29 -4.23 7.25
CA LEU A 333 6.24 -2.90 6.66
C LEU A 333 5.83 -3.05 5.19
N GLU A 334 4.55 -2.84 4.93
CA GLU A 334 3.97 -2.95 3.58
C GLU A 334 3.41 -1.60 3.17
N ILE A 335 4.07 -0.96 2.19
CA ILE A 335 3.74 0.38 1.71
C ILE A 335 3.78 0.43 0.18
N GLU A 336 3.52 -0.71 -0.46
CA GLU A 336 3.61 -0.82 -1.91
C GLU A 336 2.63 0.12 -2.61
N SER A 337 2.92 0.48 -3.86
CA SER A 337 2.01 1.29 -4.69
C SER A 337 1.61 2.61 -4.01
N ASN A 338 2.62 3.35 -3.54
CA ASN A 338 2.52 4.73 -3.08
C ASN A 338 3.45 5.62 -3.94
N TYR A 339 3.71 6.85 -3.50
CA TYR A 339 4.59 7.79 -4.19
C TYR A 339 5.79 8.18 -3.30
N PHE A 340 6.21 7.29 -2.39
CA PHE A 340 7.36 7.55 -1.52
C PHE A 340 8.63 7.77 -2.34
N THR A 341 9.46 8.71 -1.91
CA THR A 341 10.73 9.09 -2.54
C THR A 341 11.91 8.86 -1.58
N GLY A 342 13.13 9.13 -2.06
CA GLY A 342 14.34 8.98 -1.24
C GLY A 342 14.80 7.54 -1.12
N GLY A 343 15.81 7.29 -0.29
CA GLY A 343 16.41 5.97 -0.11
C GLY A 343 15.78 5.13 1.00
N ILE A 344 16.31 3.92 1.20
CA ILE A 344 15.96 3.09 2.37
C ILE A 344 16.47 3.78 3.64
N PRO A 345 15.59 4.16 4.59
CA PRO A 345 16.01 4.81 5.82
C PRO A 345 16.75 3.84 6.76
N ASN A 346 17.74 4.35 7.50
CA ASN A 346 18.51 3.56 8.46
C ASN A 346 17.65 2.86 9.51
N ALA A 347 16.49 3.43 9.86
CA ALA A 347 15.54 2.81 10.78
C ALA A 347 15.14 1.39 10.35
N ILE A 348 14.94 1.14 9.04
CA ILE A 348 14.60 -0.19 8.51
C ILE A 348 15.76 -1.17 8.70
N LEU A 349 17.01 -0.70 8.59
CA LEU A 349 18.19 -1.55 8.75
C LEU A 349 18.34 -2.08 10.18
N GLU A 350 17.83 -1.33 11.17
CA GLU A 350 17.86 -1.68 12.59
C GLU A 350 16.69 -2.57 13.04
N MET A 351 15.71 -2.86 12.19
CA MET A 351 14.53 -3.67 12.54
C MET A 351 14.87 -5.17 12.54
N GLU A 352 15.36 -5.70 13.66
CA GLU A 352 15.77 -7.11 13.77
C GLU A 352 14.63 -8.12 13.48
N ASN A 353 13.38 -7.75 13.79
CA ASN A 353 12.21 -8.62 13.66
C ASN A 353 11.52 -8.55 12.30
N LEU A 354 12.03 -7.75 11.36
CA LEU A 354 11.37 -7.51 10.08
C LEU A 354 11.26 -8.81 9.27
N THR A 355 10.02 -9.18 8.96
CA THR A 355 9.64 -10.42 8.27
C THR A 355 9.14 -10.11 6.85
N TYR A 356 8.37 -9.04 6.68
CA TYR A 356 7.85 -8.59 5.40
C TYR A 356 8.26 -7.14 5.13
N LEU A 357 8.91 -6.92 3.98
CA LEU A 357 9.31 -5.60 3.51
C LEU A 357 8.82 -5.39 2.07
N TYR A 358 7.64 -4.78 1.93
CA TYR A 358 7.05 -4.48 0.62
C TYR A 358 7.10 -2.99 0.35
N LEU A 359 8.07 -2.60 -0.47
CA LEU A 359 8.30 -1.21 -0.88
C LEU A 359 8.02 -0.99 -2.38
N ARG A 360 7.59 -2.04 -3.09
CA ARG A 360 7.49 -2.03 -4.55
C ARG A 360 6.56 -0.93 -5.07
N ARG A 361 6.78 -0.53 -6.32
CA ARG A 361 5.97 0.47 -7.03
C ARG A 361 5.87 1.79 -6.27
N ASN A 362 7.02 2.37 -5.93
CA ASN A 362 7.15 3.71 -5.36
C ASN A 362 8.09 4.56 -6.24
N ASN A 363 8.43 5.76 -5.79
CA ASN A 363 9.42 6.64 -6.43
C ASN A 363 10.75 6.68 -5.64
N MET A 364 11.08 5.60 -4.92
CA MET A 364 12.28 5.54 -4.09
C MET A 364 13.52 5.32 -4.95
N GLU A 365 14.66 5.88 -4.53
CA GLU A 365 15.96 5.74 -5.18
C GLU A 365 16.97 5.18 -4.17
N PHE A 366 17.46 3.96 -4.39
CA PHE A 366 18.39 3.34 -3.45
C PHE A 366 19.36 2.33 -4.06
N ASN A 367 20.51 2.22 -3.39
CA ASN A 367 21.54 1.25 -3.71
C ASN A 367 21.38 -0.04 -2.88
N LEU A 368 21.55 -1.20 -3.51
CA LEU A 368 21.47 -2.51 -2.83
C LEU A 368 22.49 -2.75 -1.71
N ASN A 369 23.47 -1.86 -1.51
CA ASN A 369 24.41 -1.94 -0.39
C ASN A 369 23.72 -1.91 0.99
N PHE A 370 22.47 -1.46 1.11
CA PHE A 370 21.73 -1.53 2.38
C PHE A 370 21.63 -2.97 2.92
N LEU A 371 21.68 -3.98 2.04
CA LEU A 371 21.72 -5.40 2.41
C LEU A 371 23.01 -5.80 3.15
N LYS A 372 24.07 -4.98 3.14
CA LYS A 372 25.31 -5.26 3.88
C LYS A 372 25.21 -4.92 5.36
N GLU A 373 24.33 -4.00 5.71
CA GLU A 373 24.26 -3.38 7.04
C GLU A 373 22.95 -3.74 7.77
N ASN A 374 22.05 -4.46 7.11
CA ASN A 374 20.77 -4.84 7.69
C ASN A 374 20.90 -5.82 8.87
N ARG A 375 19.95 -5.72 9.81
CA ARG A 375 19.88 -6.57 11.01
C ARG A 375 18.71 -7.57 10.98
N PHE A 376 17.96 -7.64 9.88
CA PHE A 376 16.82 -8.55 9.69
C PHE A 376 17.19 -9.87 8.98
N THR A 377 18.47 -10.24 8.95
CA THR A 377 18.96 -11.39 8.17
C THR A 377 18.34 -12.74 8.57
N GLU A 378 17.95 -12.90 9.84
CA GLU A 378 17.40 -14.15 10.36
C GLU A 378 15.88 -14.26 10.21
N ASN A 379 15.17 -13.12 10.10
CA ASN A 379 13.70 -13.08 10.17
C ASN A 379 13.03 -12.74 8.84
N ILE A 380 13.73 -12.09 7.89
CA ILE A 380 13.11 -11.67 6.65
C ILE A 380 12.63 -12.88 5.83
N PHE A 381 11.34 -12.89 5.52
CA PHE A 381 10.66 -13.93 4.76
C PHE A 381 10.37 -13.46 3.33
N ALA A 382 9.91 -12.22 3.17
CA ALA A 382 9.61 -11.67 1.85
C ALA A 382 10.07 -10.22 1.70
N MET A 383 10.72 -9.92 0.58
CA MET A 383 11.23 -8.59 0.26
C MET A 383 10.92 -8.25 -1.19
N TRP A 384 10.02 -7.29 -1.39
CA TRP A 384 9.60 -6.82 -2.71
C TRP A 384 9.90 -5.34 -2.88
N LEU A 385 10.81 -5.06 -3.80
CA LEU A 385 11.40 -3.74 -4.00
C LEU A 385 11.18 -3.20 -5.41
N ASP A 386 10.69 -4.04 -6.33
CA ASP A 386 10.55 -3.76 -7.76
C ASP A 386 9.74 -2.49 -8.06
N GLY A 387 9.94 -1.91 -9.25
CA GLY A 387 9.25 -0.66 -9.62
C GLY A 387 9.66 0.56 -8.79
N ASN A 388 10.90 0.57 -8.31
CA ASN A 388 11.61 1.73 -7.76
C ASN A 388 12.88 2.01 -8.59
N ASP A 389 13.58 3.12 -8.36
CA ASP A 389 14.92 3.35 -8.93
C ASP A 389 16.00 2.63 -8.09
N ILE A 390 16.07 1.31 -8.29
CA ILE A 390 17.05 0.44 -7.62
C ILE A 390 18.31 0.34 -8.49
N TYR A 391 19.46 0.63 -7.89
CA TYR A 391 20.75 0.58 -8.59
C TYR A 391 21.85 -0.11 -7.75
N GLY A 392 23.03 -0.26 -8.37
CA GLY A 392 24.18 -0.93 -7.76
C GLY A 392 24.29 -2.40 -8.16
N THR A 393 24.87 -3.21 -7.29
CA THR A 393 25.10 -4.64 -7.52
C THR A 393 24.54 -5.46 -6.36
N ILE A 394 24.02 -6.65 -6.63
CA ILE A 394 23.56 -7.57 -5.58
C ILE A 394 24.77 -7.99 -4.72
N PRO A 395 24.83 -7.64 -3.42
CA PRO A 395 25.98 -7.96 -2.57
C PRO A 395 25.98 -9.43 -2.14
N THR A 396 27.14 -9.96 -1.76
CA THR A 396 27.29 -11.37 -1.33
C THR A 396 26.51 -11.69 -0.05
N GLU A 397 26.28 -10.66 0.77
CA GLU A 397 25.53 -10.68 2.01
C GLU A 397 24.05 -11.04 1.81
N ILE A 398 23.54 -11.02 0.57
CA ILE A 398 22.22 -11.59 0.26
C ILE A 398 22.09 -13.03 0.78
N GLY A 399 23.17 -13.81 0.73
CA GLY A 399 23.16 -15.19 1.23
C GLY A 399 23.08 -15.34 2.74
N LEU A 400 23.04 -14.24 3.50
CA LEU A 400 22.78 -14.23 4.94
C LEU A 400 21.28 -14.20 5.26
N LEU A 401 20.42 -13.87 4.28
CA LEU A 401 18.96 -13.79 4.46
C LEU A 401 18.33 -15.19 4.47
N SER A 402 18.75 -16.06 5.39
CA SER A 402 18.47 -17.50 5.33
C SER A 402 16.99 -17.88 5.39
N GLY A 403 16.14 -17.02 5.95
CA GLY A 403 14.67 -17.16 5.99
C GLY A 403 13.94 -16.70 4.73
N LEU A 404 14.62 -16.05 3.77
CA LEU A 404 14.01 -15.40 2.63
C LEU A 404 13.39 -16.42 1.67
N ALA A 405 12.07 -16.37 1.54
CA ALA A 405 11.27 -17.23 0.69
C ALA A 405 10.80 -16.54 -0.60
N SER A 406 10.64 -15.22 -0.61
CA SER A 406 10.22 -14.47 -1.78
C SER A 406 11.03 -13.20 -1.96
N PHE A 407 11.66 -13.05 -3.12
CA PHE A 407 12.52 -11.91 -3.43
C PHE A 407 12.23 -11.32 -4.81
N SER A 408 11.89 -10.04 -4.84
CA SER A 408 11.60 -9.29 -6.06
C SER A 408 12.42 -8.02 -6.16
N MET A 409 13.21 -7.90 -7.22
CA MET A 409 13.93 -6.68 -7.61
C MET A 409 13.87 -6.48 -9.14
N ALA A 410 12.76 -6.83 -9.75
CA ALA A 410 12.56 -6.69 -11.20
C ALA A 410 12.39 -5.24 -11.64
N ASN A 411 12.56 -4.99 -12.94
CA ASN A 411 12.31 -3.69 -13.58
C ASN A 411 13.11 -2.54 -12.93
N ALA A 412 14.43 -2.71 -12.81
CA ALA A 412 15.31 -1.73 -12.20
C ALA A 412 16.62 -1.55 -13.00
N THR A 413 17.61 -0.84 -12.44
CA THR A 413 18.90 -0.59 -13.10
C THR A 413 20.05 -1.33 -12.43
N ILE A 414 19.76 -2.52 -11.87
CA ILE A 414 20.74 -3.33 -11.15
C ILE A 414 21.77 -3.88 -12.13
N THR A 415 23.05 -3.74 -11.79
CA THR A 415 24.21 -4.15 -12.60
C THR A 415 25.02 -5.25 -11.91
N GLY A 416 26.11 -5.69 -12.54
CA GLY A 416 27.02 -6.70 -11.98
C GLY A 416 26.51 -8.11 -12.21
N THR A 417 26.90 -9.05 -11.35
CA THR A 417 26.55 -10.48 -11.48
C THR A 417 25.60 -10.91 -10.38
N ILE A 418 24.82 -11.98 -10.62
CA ILE A 418 24.13 -12.68 -9.54
C ILE A 418 25.20 -13.40 -8.67
N PRO A 419 25.34 -13.10 -7.37
CA PRO A 419 26.37 -13.72 -6.53
C PRO A 419 26.06 -15.20 -6.27
N THR A 420 27.10 -16.05 -6.16
CA THR A 420 26.93 -17.48 -5.85
C THR A 420 26.25 -17.73 -4.49
N GLN A 421 26.36 -16.77 -3.57
CA GLN A 421 25.75 -16.79 -2.24
C GLN A 421 24.22 -16.82 -2.29
N ILE A 422 23.60 -16.50 -3.43
CA ILE A 422 22.15 -16.67 -3.61
C ILE A 422 21.71 -18.13 -3.37
N GLY A 423 22.61 -19.10 -3.62
CA GLY A 423 22.38 -20.52 -3.33
C GLY A 423 22.34 -20.87 -1.85
N ASN A 424 22.59 -19.93 -0.93
CA ASN A 424 22.44 -20.15 0.52
C ASN A 424 21.00 -19.90 1.00
N LEU A 425 20.13 -19.33 0.16
CA LEU A 425 18.75 -19.01 0.48
C LEU A 425 17.85 -20.25 0.47
N SER A 426 18.12 -21.22 1.35
CA SER A 426 17.45 -22.54 1.32
C SER A 426 15.93 -22.52 1.39
N GLN A 427 15.33 -21.41 1.86
CA GLN A 427 13.87 -21.22 1.91
C GLN A 427 13.29 -20.56 0.65
N LEU A 428 14.12 -20.15 -0.31
CA LEU A 428 13.70 -19.37 -1.47
C LEU A 428 12.77 -20.17 -2.37
N ARG A 429 11.58 -19.63 -2.58
CA ARG A 429 10.54 -20.17 -3.47
C ARG A 429 10.37 -19.32 -4.72
N ARG A 430 10.47 -17.99 -4.58
CA ARG A 430 10.26 -17.06 -5.70
C ARG A 430 11.42 -16.09 -5.83
N LEU A 431 12.00 -16.06 -7.02
CA LEU A 431 13.10 -15.15 -7.39
C LEU A 431 12.77 -14.41 -8.68
N TRP A 432 12.53 -13.11 -8.57
CA TRP A 432 12.29 -12.22 -9.71
C TRP A 432 13.42 -11.19 -9.85
N LEU A 433 14.24 -11.35 -10.88
CA LEU A 433 15.35 -10.45 -11.22
C LEU A 433 15.27 -9.94 -12.67
N PHE A 434 14.13 -10.16 -13.34
CA PHE A 434 13.95 -9.82 -14.75
C PHE A 434 13.98 -8.31 -15.01
N ASN A 435 14.23 -7.93 -16.26
CA ASN A 435 14.33 -6.53 -16.72
C ASN A 435 15.31 -5.69 -15.87
N ASN A 436 16.57 -6.11 -15.86
CA ASN A 436 17.68 -5.43 -15.20
C ASN A 436 18.89 -5.34 -16.16
N GLN A 437 20.04 -4.92 -15.66
CA GLN A 437 21.32 -4.89 -16.39
C GLN A 437 22.31 -5.90 -15.81
N LEU A 438 21.81 -7.05 -15.33
CA LEU A 438 22.66 -8.10 -14.77
C LEU A 438 23.46 -8.76 -15.90
N THR A 439 24.72 -9.06 -15.60
CA THR A 439 25.71 -9.62 -16.52
C THR A 439 26.35 -10.87 -15.92
N GLY A 440 27.28 -11.49 -16.64
CA GLY A 440 28.00 -12.67 -16.18
C GLY A 440 27.19 -13.94 -16.43
N THR A 441 27.44 -14.99 -15.65
CA THR A 441 26.77 -16.29 -15.83
C THR A 441 25.68 -16.54 -14.81
N ILE A 442 24.64 -17.28 -15.17
CA ILE A 442 23.67 -17.81 -14.20
C ILE A 442 24.43 -18.72 -13.21
N PRO A 443 24.41 -18.44 -11.90
CA PRO A 443 25.19 -19.21 -10.93
C PRO A 443 24.69 -20.64 -10.82
N GLY A 444 25.59 -21.62 -10.94
CA GLY A 444 25.27 -23.03 -10.67
C GLY A 444 24.80 -23.28 -9.23
N ALA A 445 25.05 -22.34 -8.31
CA ALA A 445 24.58 -22.38 -6.94
C ALA A 445 23.04 -22.35 -6.80
N LEU A 446 22.30 -21.94 -7.84
CA LEU A 446 20.83 -22.06 -7.85
C LEU A 446 20.36 -23.52 -7.72
N ASN A 447 21.21 -24.51 -8.03
CA ASN A 447 20.94 -25.93 -7.79
C ASN A 447 20.68 -26.27 -6.31
N ASN A 448 21.12 -25.42 -5.38
CA ASN A 448 20.94 -25.64 -3.94
C ASN A 448 19.56 -25.23 -3.44
N LEU A 449 18.76 -24.57 -4.28
CA LEU A 449 17.48 -23.98 -3.90
C LEU A 449 16.34 -24.96 -4.20
N GLU A 450 16.22 -25.99 -3.36
CA GLU A 450 15.31 -27.13 -3.56
C GLU A 450 13.81 -26.77 -3.51
N LEU A 451 13.47 -25.61 -2.92
CA LEU A 451 12.09 -25.12 -2.77
C LEU A 451 11.66 -24.12 -3.86
N LEU A 452 12.50 -23.87 -4.88
CA LEU A 452 12.14 -22.92 -5.94
C LEU A 452 10.91 -23.35 -6.73
N GLU A 453 9.97 -22.42 -6.85
CA GLU A 453 8.73 -22.52 -7.61
C GLU A 453 8.71 -21.52 -8.77
N VAL A 454 9.36 -20.36 -8.60
CA VAL A 454 9.41 -19.28 -9.58
C VAL A 454 10.83 -18.74 -9.71
N VAL A 455 11.32 -18.68 -10.94
CA VAL A 455 12.60 -18.04 -11.31
C VAL A 455 12.41 -17.25 -12.60
N GLU A 456 12.56 -15.93 -12.52
CA GLU A 456 12.44 -15.06 -13.68
C GLU A 456 13.67 -14.17 -13.84
N LEU A 457 14.44 -14.44 -14.91
CA LEU A 457 15.74 -13.81 -15.18
C LEU A 457 15.79 -13.09 -16.53
N HIS A 458 14.72 -13.15 -17.33
CA HIS A 458 14.65 -12.57 -18.67
C HIS A 458 14.87 -11.04 -18.68
N GLY A 459 15.19 -10.47 -19.83
CA GLY A 459 15.49 -9.04 -19.95
C GLY A 459 16.75 -8.63 -19.18
N ASN A 460 17.80 -9.45 -19.23
CA ASN A 460 19.13 -9.16 -18.69
C ASN A 460 20.23 -9.49 -19.73
N ASP A 461 21.49 -9.16 -19.43
CA ASP A 461 22.67 -9.53 -20.23
C ASP A 461 23.38 -10.80 -19.66
N LEU A 462 22.58 -11.72 -19.11
CA LEU A 462 23.04 -12.95 -18.44
C LEU A 462 23.41 -14.04 -19.45
N LYS A 463 24.46 -14.80 -19.14
CA LYS A 463 25.02 -15.84 -20.02
C LYS A 463 25.02 -17.23 -19.40
N GLY A 464 25.19 -18.25 -20.23
CA GLY A 464 25.43 -19.62 -19.80
C GLY A 464 24.19 -20.50 -19.90
N SER A 465 24.12 -21.54 -19.06
CA SER A 465 23.03 -22.51 -19.07
C SER A 465 22.21 -22.41 -17.79
N MET A 466 20.90 -22.63 -17.90
CA MET A 466 20.06 -22.86 -16.74
C MET A 466 20.59 -24.06 -15.93
N PRO A 467 20.79 -23.94 -14.61
CA PRO A 467 21.32 -25.03 -13.81
C PRO A 467 20.40 -26.26 -13.83
N GLU A 468 20.97 -27.43 -14.09
CA GLU A 468 20.24 -28.70 -14.27
C GLU A 468 19.32 -29.04 -13.08
N GLY A 469 19.74 -28.74 -11.85
CA GLY A 469 18.93 -28.96 -10.64
C GLY A 469 17.63 -28.17 -10.66
N VAL A 470 17.67 -26.92 -11.15
CA VAL A 470 16.47 -26.08 -11.32
C VAL A 470 15.55 -26.66 -12.39
N CYS A 471 16.10 -27.09 -13.54
CA CYS A 471 15.32 -27.73 -14.60
C CYS A 471 14.64 -29.02 -14.09
N LEU A 472 15.36 -29.85 -13.32
CA LEU A 472 14.83 -31.10 -12.75
C LEU A 472 13.71 -30.86 -11.74
N SER A 473 13.72 -29.74 -11.02
CA SER A 473 12.62 -29.38 -10.11
C SER A 473 11.31 -29.13 -10.86
N VAL A 474 11.37 -28.58 -12.07
CA VAL A 474 10.20 -28.41 -12.96
C VAL A 474 9.59 -29.77 -13.35
N GLU A 475 10.41 -30.79 -13.56
CA GLU A 475 9.97 -32.10 -14.05
C GLU A 475 9.46 -33.06 -12.95
N LYS A 476 9.82 -32.83 -11.67
CA LYS A 476 9.72 -33.85 -10.61
C LYS A 476 8.51 -33.76 -9.67
N SER A 477 7.72 -32.71 -9.69
CA SER A 477 7.19 -32.23 -8.41
C SER A 477 5.75 -32.68 -8.04
N ASP A 478 5.61 -33.14 -6.78
CA ASP A 478 4.39 -33.13 -5.94
C ASP A 478 4.01 -31.70 -5.49
N TYR A 479 4.85 -30.70 -5.81
CA TYR A 479 4.64 -29.26 -5.68
C TYR A 479 4.43 -28.65 -7.08
N GLU A 480 3.74 -27.53 -7.23
CA GLU A 480 3.49 -26.96 -8.57
C GLU A 480 4.53 -25.88 -8.89
N PHE A 481 5.51 -26.22 -9.74
CA PHE A 481 6.44 -25.22 -10.28
C PHE A 481 5.67 -24.25 -11.19
N LYS A 482 5.76 -22.95 -10.93
CA LYS A 482 4.87 -21.94 -11.54
C LYS A 482 5.49 -21.25 -12.75
N SER A 483 6.76 -20.85 -12.68
CA SER A 483 7.37 -20.03 -13.76
C SER A 483 8.90 -20.15 -13.78
N LEU A 484 9.48 -20.44 -14.94
CA LEU A 484 10.91 -20.39 -15.20
C LEU A 484 11.18 -19.69 -16.52
N THR A 485 11.67 -18.45 -16.46
CA THR A 485 11.82 -17.59 -17.64
C THR A 485 13.23 -17.02 -17.82
N SER A 486 13.71 -16.99 -19.07
CA SER A 486 15.02 -16.44 -19.45
C SER A 486 15.14 -16.10 -20.95
N ASP A 487 16.26 -15.51 -21.35
CA ASP A 487 16.56 -15.05 -22.73
C ASP A 487 17.23 -16.15 -23.59
N CYS A 488 16.48 -17.22 -23.90
CA CYS A 488 16.95 -18.55 -24.33
C CYS A 488 17.71 -18.67 -25.67
N VAL A 489 17.81 -17.61 -26.49
CA VAL A 489 18.17 -17.76 -27.92
C VAL A 489 19.61 -17.33 -28.23
N LYS A 490 20.29 -16.59 -27.35
CA LYS A 490 21.66 -16.09 -27.59
C LYS A 490 22.58 -16.08 -26.39
N GLU A 491 22.08 -15.70 -25.23
CA GLU A 491 22.93 -15.46 -24.06
C GLU A 491 22.72 -16.57 -23.01
N VAL A 492 21.47 -16.94 -22.75
CA VAL A 492 21.09 -18.07 -21.91
C VAL A 492 20.69 -19.26 -22.78
N THR A 493 21.09 -20.46 -22.37
CA THR A 493 20.66 -21.73 -22.97
C THR A 493 19.68 -22.42 -22.02
N CYS A 494 18.45 -22.61 -22.49
CA CYS A 494 17.48 -23.52 -21.91
C CYS A 494 17.32 -24.70 -22.87
N ASP A 495 17.43 -25.92 -22.37
CA ASP A 495 16.95 -27.07 -23.14
C ASP A 495 15.42 -26.97 -23.30
N LYS A 496 14.89 -27.64 -24.32
CA LYS A 496 13.50 -27.48 -24.81
C LYS A 496 12.43 -27.59 -23.72
N ASP A 497 12.71 -28.33 -22.65
CA ASP A 497 11.79 -28.63 -21.56
C ASP A 497 12.15 -27.90 -20.24
N CYS A 498 13.27 -27.17 -20.20
CA CYS A 498 13.70 -26.53 -18.95
C CYS A 498 12.99 -25.20 -18.67
N CYS A 499 12.68 -24.37 -19.68
CA CYS A 499 12.09 -23.04 -19.45
C CYS A 499 10.60 -22.99 -19.83
N THR A 500 9.78 -22.40 -18.95
CA THR A 500 8.33 -22.24 -19.20
C THR A 500 8.05 -21.16 -20.24
N LYS A 501 8.88 -20.12 -20.30
CA LYS A 501 8.82 -19.08 -21.34
C LYS A 501 10.21 -18.58 -21.72
N CYS A 502 10.41 -18.40 -23.02
CA CYS A 502 11.61 -17.80 -23.59
C CYS A 502 11.24 -16.44 -24.18
N PHE A 503 12.00 -15.40 -23.82
CA PHE A 503 11.79 -14.01 -24.24
C PHE A 503 12.71 -13.59 -25.39
#